data_AF-B1M7N0-F1
#
_entry.id   AF-B1M7N0-F1
#
_cell.length_a   1.000
_cell.length_b   1.000
_cell.length_c   1.000
_cell.angle_alpha   90.00
_cell.angle_beta   90.00
_cell.angle_gamma   90.00
#
_symmetry.space_group_name_H-M   'P 1'
#
loop_
_entity.id
_entity.type
_entity.pdbx_description
1 polymer ?
#
loop_
_entity_poly.entity_id
_entity_poly.type
_entity_poly.pdbx_seq_one_letter_code
_entity_poly.pdbx_strand_id
1 'polypeptide(L)' 'MDQERERPKEPPLSDGPSARPRDETIAQTGPGLPNDTGRPVEVDEAEAARIERKIREL' A
#
# COMPACT_ATOMS: atom_id res chain seq x y z
N MET A 1 -27.15 -9.34 8.62
CA MET A 1 -26.02 -9.90 9.37
C MET A 1 -25.23 -10.74 8.38
N ASP A 2 -24.26 -10.12 7.72
CA ASP A 2 -23.44 -10.79 6.71
C ASP A 2 -22.51 -11.78 7.41
N GLN A 3 -22.85 -13.06 7.31
CA GLN A 3 -21.93 -14.12 7.61
C GLN A 3 -20.90 -14.14 6.47
N GLU A 4 -19.82 -13.38 6.63
CA GLU A 4 -18.57 -13.65 5.93
C GLU A 4 -18.17 -15.07 6.29
N ARG A 5 -18.55 -16.00 5.41
CA ARG A 5 -18.17 -17.41 5.46
C ARG A 5 -16.65 -17.46 5.65
N GLU A 6 -16.21 -17.98 6.79
CA GLU A 6 -14.80 -18.23 7.09
C GLU A 6 -14.21 -19.13 6.00
N ARG A 7 -13.55 -18.51 5.01
CA ARG A 7 -12.76 -19.24 4.03
C ARG A 7 -11.55 -19.82 4.76
N PRO A 8 -11.17 -21.07 4.51
CA PRO A 8 -9.97 -21.65 5.12
C PRO A 8 -8.76 -20.80 4.73
N LYS A 9 -8.04 -20.27 5.72
CA LYS A 9 -6.88 -19.40 5.51
C LYS A 9 -5.65 -20.24 5.22
N GLU A 10 -4.87 -19.88 4.20
CA GLU A 10 -3.63 -20.59 3.89
C GLU A 10 -2.59 -20.49 5.04
N PRO A 11 -1.79 -21.55 5.28
CA PRO A 11 -0.82 -21.57 6.36
C PRO A 11 0.28 -20.51 6.17
N PRO A 12 0.85 -19.99 7.26
CA PRO A 12 1.97 -19.06 7.20
C PRO A 12 3.20 -19.71 6.56
N LEU A 13 4.02 -18.88 5.91
CA LEU A 13 5.29 -19.30 5.28
C LEU A 13 6.47 -19.36 6.27
N SER A 14 6.28 -18.91 7.51
CA SER A 14 7.31 -18.79 8.54
C SER A 14 6.74 -19.17 9.91
N ASP A 15 7.63 -19.56 10.82
CA ASP A 15 7.39 -19.86 12.24
C ASP A 15 7.77 -18.67 13.16
N GLY A 16 8.16 -17.53 12.59
CA GLY A 16 8.57 -16.36 13.35
C GLY A 16 7.41 -15.70 14.11
N PRO A 17 7.71 -14.83 15.10
CA PRO A 17 6.69 -14.19 15.95
C PRO A 17 5.65 -13.34 15.22
N SER A 18 5.94 -12.95 13.98
CA SER A 18 5.07 -12.15 13.11
C SER A 18 4.39 -12.98 12.01
N ALA A 19 4.48 -14.31 12.05
CA ALA A 19 3.87 -15.19 11.07
C ALA A 19 2.33 -15.04 11.05
N ARG A 20 1.77 -14.80 9.87
CA ARG A 20 0.32 -14.72 9.63
C ARG A 20 -0.10 -15.56 8.43
N PRO A 21 -1.37 -16.01 8.36
CA PRO A 21 -1.91 -16.68 7.18
C PRO A 21 -1.71 -15.83 5.91
N ARG A 22 -1.42 -16.47 4.77
CA ARG A 22 -1.07 -15.74 3.53
C ARG A 22 -2.18 -14.80 3.05
N ASP A 23 -3.43 -15.21 3.22
CA ASP A 23 -4.60 -14.46 2.76
C ASP A 23 -5.13 -13.47 3.79
N GLU A 24 -4.42 -13.26 4.90
CA GLU A 24 -4.83 -12.33 5.93
C GLU A 24 -4.24 -10.94 5.68
N THR A 25 -5.11 -9.93 5.67
CA THR A 25 -4.66 -8.54 5.56
C THR A 25 -3.80 -8.17 6.77
N ILE A 26 -2.62 -7.62 6.52
CA ILE A 26 -1.78 -6.98 7.54
C ILE A 26 -2.55 -5.71 7.95
N ALA A 27 -3.30 -5.78 9.04
CA ALA A 27 -4.25 -4.73 9.41
C ALA A 27 -3.60 -3.32 9.49
N GLN A 28 -3.94 -2.48 8.50
CA GLN A 28 -4.15 -1.02 8.57
C GLN A 28 -4.84 -0.51 7.28
N THR A 29 -4.85 -1.30 6.21
CA THR A 29 -5.64 -1.04 5.00
C THR A 29 -6.69 -2.15 4.86
N GLY A 30 -7.90 -1.90 5.35
CA GLY A 30 -9.06 -2.71 4.94
C GLY A 30 -9.34 -2.53 3.44
N PRO A 31 -10.34 -3.23 2.87
CA PRO A 31 -10.85 -2.97 1.52
C PRO A 31 -11.58 -1.61 1.48
N GLY A 32 -10.84 -0.53 1.70
CA GLY A 32 -11.25 0.83 1.47
C GLY A 32 -10.34 1.41 0.41
N LEU A 33 -10.92 2.10 -0.58
CA LEU A 33 -10.11 2.97 -1.43
C LEU A 33 -9.33 3.92 -0.51
N PRO A 34 -8.03 4.14 -0.75
CA PRO A 34 -7.31 5.21 -0.09
C PRO A 34 -8.13 6.48 -0.18
N ASN A 35 -8.21 7.24 0.91
CA ASN A 35 -8.91 8.51 0.89
C ASN A 35 -8.11 9.51 0.03
N ASP A 36 -8.32 9.46 -1.28
CA ASP A 36 -7.63 10.27 -2.28
C ASP A 36 -8.24 11.67 -2.43
N THR A 37 -9.08 12.10 -1.48
CA THR A 37 -9.59 13.49 -1.42
C THR A 37 -8.54 14.49 -0.92
N GLY A 38 -7.27 14.07 -0.83
CA GLY A 38 -6.17 14.96 -0.49
C GLY A 38 -6.01 16.08 -1.50
N ARG A 39 -5.47 17.23 -1.07
CA ARG A 39 -5.10 18.29 -2.01
C ARG A 39 -3.91 17.82 -2.85
N PRO A 40 -3.88 18.13 -4.15
CA PRO A 40 -2.68 17.91 -4.96
C PRO A 40 -1.46 18.56 -4.30
N VAL A 41 -0.31 17.90 -4.39
CA VAL A 41 0.96 18.51 -4.00
C VAL A 41 1.28 19.60 -5.02
N GLU A 42 1.47 20.83 -4.55
CA GLU A 42 1.94 21.92 -5.40
C GLU A 42 3.39 21.63 -5.81
N VAL A 43 3.65 21.65 -7.12
CA VAL A 43 4.98 21.44 -7.67
C VAL A 43 5.50 22.78 -8.18
N ASP A 44 6.67 23.19 -7.71
CA ASP A 44 7.42 24.31 -8.27
C ASP A 44 8.03 23.90 -9.62
N GLU A 45 7.78 24.69 -10.67
CA GLU A 45 8.28 24.43 -12.03
C GLU A 45 9.82 24.41 -12.06
N ALA A 46 10.49 25.22 -11.24
CA ALA A 46 11.95 25.24 -11.17
C ALA A 46 12.50 23.93 -10.59
N GLU A 47 11.81 23.36 -9.60
CA GLU A 47 12.15 22.08 -8.98
C GLU A 47 11.88 20.91 -9.93
N ALA A 48 10.76 20.94 -10.66
CA ALA A 48 10.44 19.95 -11.69
C ALA A 48 11.53 19.89 -12.77
N ALA A 49 11.98 21.05 -13.26
CA ALA A 49 13.05 21.13 -14.25
C ALA A 49 14.40 20.62 -13.72
N ARG A 50 14.70 20.85 -12.44
CA ARG A 50 15.91 20.32 -11.79
C ARG A 50 15.89 18.79 -11.72
N ILE A 51 14.77 18.21 -11.34
CA ILE A 51 14.59 16.76 -11.25
C ILE A 51 14.71 16.13 -12.64
N GLU A 52 14.07 16.71 -13.66
CA GLU A 52 14.13 16.19 -15.04
C GLU A 52 15.58 16.12 -15.56
N ARG A 53 16.36 17.21 -15.41
CA ARG A 53 17.77 17.21 -15.82
C ARG A 53 18.56 16.09 -15.13
N LYS A 54 18.38 15.95 -13.82
CA LYS A 54 19.09 14.93 -13.03
C LYS A 54 18.75 13.51 -13.49
N ILE A 55 17.50 13.24 -13.87
CA ILE A 55 17.09 11.93 -14.40
C ILE A 55 17.71 11.66 -15.76
N ARG A 56 17.81 12.68 -16.64
CA ARG A 56 18.35 12.53 -18.00
C ARG A 56 19.88 12.45 -18.05
N GLU A 57 20.57 12.88 -17.01
CA GLU A 57 22.03 12.83 -16.86
C GLU A 57 22.53 11.51 -16.23
N LEU A 58 21.63 10.58 -15.85
CA LEU A 58 21.94 9.22 -15.41
C LEU A 58 22.14 8.26 -16.59
#